data_AF-A0A818ZEK2-F1
#
_entry.id   AF-A0A818ZEK2-F1
#
_cell.length_a   1.000
_cell.length_b   1.000
_cell.length_c   1.000
_cell.angle_alpha   90.00
_cell.angle_beta   90.00
_cell.angle_gamma   90.00
#
_symmetry.space_group_name_H-M   'P 1'
#
loop_
_entity.id
_entity.type
_entity.pdbx_description
1 polymer ?
#
loop_
_entity_poly.entity_id
_entity_poly.type
_entity_poly.pdbx_seq_one_letter_code
_entity_poly.pdbx_strand_id
1 'polypeptide(L)'
;KHVVGMSFQGQAQAQSVSYIVPVSVIQHVLDDIELHNKYTAFPIMRFYCQSMENTSYREYLKLNDDQNGKELTLTSPLDNNQTLVPLHSHDKHPEYLIYAGIVFTVLSRFYLYEFSRREWHRKAPTNLINLALHSCLQEQNQQIVIINQILVDDINHGISSDFANSVLKTVNGVEIQNIKHLAELIDNI
;
A
#
# COMPACT_ATOMS: atom_id res chain seq x y z
N LYS A 1 -13.50 -21.76 -32.15
CA LYS A 1 -13.76 -20.49 -31.43
C LYS A 1 -12.56 -20.25 -30.53
N HIS A 2 -11.87 -19.12 -30.65
CA HIS A 2 -10.71 -18.78 -29.80
C HIS A 2 -11.13 -17.69 -28.82
N VAL A 3 -10.79 -17.85 -27.54
CA VAL A 3 -11.00 -16.83 -26.51
C VAL A 3 -9.82 -15.86 -26.58
N VAL A 4 -10.10 -14.56 -26.67
CA VAL A 4 -9.08 -13.50 -26.77
C VAL A 4 -8.82 -12.80 -25.43
N GLY A 5 -9.64 -13.10 -24.41
CA GLY A 5 -9.48 -12.58 -23.05
C GLY A 5 -10.79 -12.57 -22.26
N MET A 6 -10.76 -11.93 -21.11
CA MET A 6 -11.92 -11.70 -20.25
C MET A 6 -12.29 -10.21 -20.23
N SER A 7 -13.55 -9.87 -20.42
CA SER A 7 -14.01 -8.48 -20.28
C SER A 7 -13.87 -8.00 -18.83
N PHE A 8 -13.35 -6.79 -18.63
CA PHE A 8 -13.18 -6.16 -17.32
C PHE A 8 -13.75 -4.74 -17.33
N GLN A 9 -14.47 -4.41 -16.25
CA GLN A 9 -15.04 -3.08 -16.04
C GLN A 9 -14.23 -2.36 -14.97
N GLY A 10 -13.29 -1.50 -15.40
CA GLY A 10 -12.29 -0.89 -14.51
C GLY A 10 -12.55 0.55 -14.07
N GLN A 11 -13.20 1.39 -14.89
CA GLN A 11 -13.49 2.78 -14.52
C GLN A 11 -14.96 3.11 -14.71
N ALA A 12 -15.63 3.44 -13.60
CA ALA A 12 -17.02 3.88 -13.61
C ALA A 12 -17.24 5.26 -14.28
N GLN A 13 -16.17 6.00 -14.57
CA GLN A 13 -16.23 7.37 -15.13
C GLN A 13 -16.03 7.43 -16.65
N ALA A 14 -15.51 6.36 -17.28
CA ALA A 14 -15.38 6.29 -18.73
C ALA A 14 -16.63 5.63 -19.32
N GLN A 15 -17.53 6.43 -19.88
CA GLN A 15 -18.67 5.90 -20.64
C GLN A 15 -18.15 5.43 -22.01
N SER A 16 -18.51 4.19 -22.39
CA SER A 16 -18.17 3.57 -23.69
C SER A 16 -16.72 3.08 -23.88
N VAL A 17 -15.96 2.86 -22.80
CA VAL A 17 -14.67 2.14 -22.87
C VAL A 17 -14.78 0.83 -22.09
N SER A 18 -14.63 -0.28 -22.80
CA SER A 18 -14.51 -1.61 -22.20
C SER A 18 -13.06 -2.08 -22.27
N TYR A 19 -12.58 -2.70 -21.20
CA TYR A 19 -11.22 -3.26 -21.14
C TYR A 19 -11.31 -4.78 -21.25
N ILE A 20 -10.28 -5.39 -21.84
CA ILE A 20 -10.13 -6.85 -21.91
C ILE A 20 -8.85 -7.21 -21.18
N VAL A 21 -8.94 -8.13 -20.22
CA VAL A 21 -7.79 -8.81 -19.63
C VAL A 21 -7.28 -9.82 -20.67
N PRO A 22 -6.06 -9.63 -21.21
CA PRO A 22 -5.52 -10.50 -22.26
C PRO A 22 -5.32 -11.94 -21.78
N VAL A 23 -5.36 -12.90 -22.71
CA VAL A 23 -5.07 -14.32 -22.40
C VAL A 23 -3.69 -14.51 -21.78
N SER A 24 -2.68 -13.72 -22.16
CA SER A 24 -1.34 -13.80 -21.57
C SER A 24 -1.34 -13.54 -20.06
N VAL A 25 -2.20 -12.62 -19.59
CA VAL A 25 -2.36 -12.32 -18.17
C VAL A 25 -3.08 -13.47 -17.47
N ILE A 26 -4.13 -14.01 -18.08
CA ILE A 26 -4.89 -15.14 -17.53
C ILE A 26 -3.99 -16.37 -17.40
N GLN A 27 -3.22 -16.67 -18.45
CA GLN A 27 -2.31 -17.81 -18.46
C GLN A 27 -1.23 -17.66 -17.38
N HIS A 28 -0.63 -16.48 -17.24
CA HIS A 28 0.32 -16.22 -16.16
C HIS A 28 -0.27 -16.52 -14.78
N VAL A 29 -1.52 -16.11 -14.51
CA VAL A 29 -2.18 -16.40 -13.22
C VAL A 29 -2.41 -17.90 -13.03
N LEU A 30 -2.85 -18.61 -14.08
CA LEU A 30 -3.10 -20.05 -14.00
C LEU A 30 -1.81 -20.84 -13.78
N ASP A 31 -0.77 -20.54 -14.55
CA ASP A 31 0.55 -21.18 -14.44
C ASP A 31 1.16 -20.92 -13.05
N ASP A 32 1.03 -19.69 -12.53
CA ASP A 32 1.49 -19.34 -11.18
C ASP A 32 0.79 -20.17 -10.09
N ILE A 33 -0.53 -20.31 -10.17
CA ILE A 33 -1.30 -21.12 -9.22
C ILE A 33 -0.92 -22.61 -9.33
N GLU A 34 -0.75 -23.13 -10.54
CA GLU A 34 -0.36 -24.52 -10.78
C GLU A 34 1.04 -24.81 -10.22
N LEU A 35 1.99 -23.90 -10.40
CA LEU A 35 3.38 -24.05 -9.93
C LEU A 35 3.51 -23.92 -8.41
N HIS A 36 2.79 -22.97 -7.79
CA HIS A 36 3.02 -22.60 -6.39
C HIS A 36 1.90 -23.06 -5.44
N ASN A 37 0.82 -23.65 -5.94
CA ASN A 37 -0.42 -23.94 -5.21
C ASN A 37 -1.04 -22.71 -4.52
N LYS A 38 -0.65 -21.49 -4.93
CA LYS A 38 -1.15 -20.21 -4.43
C LYS A 38 -0.84 -19.14 -5.47
N TYR A 39 -1.62 -18.07 -5.48
CA TYR A 39 -1.31 -16.90 -6.29
C TYR A 39 -0.15 -16.12 -5.67
N THR A 40 0.93 -15.94 -6.42
CA THR A 40 2.12 -15.19 -6.03
C THR A 40 2.22 -13.83 -6.71
N ALA A 41 1.15 -13.32 -7.33
CA ALA A 41 1.10 -11.98 -7.92
C ALA A 41 2.04 -11.75 -9.11
N PHE A 42 2.06 -10.50 -9.59
CA PHE A 42 2.93 -10.07 -10.67
C PHE A 42 4.14 -9.34 -10.09
N PRO A 43 5.37 -9.81 -10.35
CA PRO A 43 6.56 -9.13 -9.88
C PRO A 43 6.69 -7.77 -10.56
N ILE A 44 7.18 -6.78 -9.83
CA ILE A 44 7.49 -5.46 -10.39
C ILE A 44 8.93 -5.08 -10.09
N MET A 45 9.48 -4.18 -10.91
CA MET A 45 10.75 -3.56 -10.61
C MET A 45 10.53 -2.21 -9.93
N ARG A 46 11.18 -2.00 -8.78
CA ARG A 46 10.98 -0.82 -7.92
C ARG A 46 11.96 0.31 -8.26
N PHE A 47 12.00 0.75 -9.52
CA PHE A 47 12.73 1.96 -9.89
C PHE A 47 11.80 2.96 -10.60
N TYR A 48 12.19 4.23 -10.53
CA TYR A 48 11.55 5.29 -11.28
C TYR A 48 12.47 5.71 -12.42
N CYS A 49 11.94 5.71 -13.63
CA CYS A 49 12.59 6.34 -14.76
C CYS A 49 12.09 7.77 -14.91
N GLN A 50 13.01 8.70 -15.11
CA GLN A 50 12.68 10.07 -15.46
C GLN A 50 12.79 10.25 -16.97
N SER A 51 11.80 10.90 -17.59
CA SER A 51 11.87 11.22 -19.02
C SER A 51 13.03 12.16 -19.31
N MET A 52 13.75 11.88 -20.40
CA MET A 52 14.93 12.62 -20.86
C MET A 52 14.61 13.55 -22.04
N GLU A 53 13.39 14.09 -22.10
CA GLU A 53 12.96 15.02 -23.16
C GLU A 53 13.63 16.39 -23.07
N ASN A 54 14.07 16.81 -21.88
CA ASN A 54 14.69 18.11 -21.68
C ASN A 54 16.14 18.10 -22.20
N THR A 55 16.42 18.87 -23.26
CA THR A 55 17.75 18.96 -23.89
C THR A 55 18.84 19.44 -22.92
N SER A 56 18.57 20.48 -22.12
CA SER A 56 19.55 21.00 -21.15
C SER A 56 19.91 19.97 -20.06
N TYR A 57 18.94 19.15 -19.64
CA TYR A 57 19.17 18.07 -18.69
C TYR A 57 20.00 16.93 -19.30
N ARG A 58 19.79 16.62 -20.58
CA ARG A 58 20.63 15.68 -21.35
C ARG A 58 22.07 16.18 -21.46
N GLU A 59 22.26 17.45 -21.80
CA GLU A 59 23.58 18.08 -21.86
C GLU A 59 24.30 18.04 -20.52
N TYR A 60 23.59 18.36 -19.41
CA TYR A 60 24.12 18.26 -18.06
C TYR A 60 24.59 16.83 -17.73
N LEU A 61 23.83 15.82 -18.13
CA LEU A 61 24.17 14.41 -17.95
C LEU A 61 25.19 13.88 -18.97
N LYS A 62 25.63 14.72 -19.92
CA LYS A 62 26.57 14.41 -21.00
C LYS A 62 26.10 13.24 -21.87
N LEU A 63 24.79 13.21 -22.17
CA LEU A 63 24.24 12.25 -23.11
C LEU A 63 24.52 12.71 -24.54
N ASN A 64 24.90 11.77 -25.40
CA ASN A 64 25.02 12.00 -26.83
C ASN A 64 23.63 12.10 -27.49
N ASP A 65 23.55 12.68 -28.69
CA ASP A 65 22.29 12.85 -29.42
C ASP A 65 21.61 11.52 -29.77
N ASP A 66 22.37 10.43 -29.91
CA ASP A 66 21.89 9.08 -30.16
C ASP A 66 21.41 8.34 -28.90
N GLN A 67 21.69 8.88 -27.71
CA GLN A 67 21.33 8.26 -26.43
C GLN A 67 19.97 8.74 -25.94
N ASN A 68 19.06 7.82 -25.63
CA ASN A 68 17.72 8.13 -25.09
C ASN A 68 17.61 8.05 -23.56
N GLY A 69 18.69 7.67 -22.90
CA GLY A 69 18.77 7.56 -21.45
C GLY A 69 20.20 7.29 -21.01
N LYS A 70 20.41 7.32 -19.70
CA LYS A 70 21.68 6.96 -19.08
C LYS A 70 21.58 5.54 -18.55
N GLU A 71 22.60 4.73 -18.81
CA GLU A 71 22.70 3.40 -18.22
C GLU A 71 22.92 3.51 -16.70
N LEU A 72 22.12 2.77 -15.95
CA LEU A 72 22.24 2.63 -14.50
C LEU A 72 22.20 1.14 -14.17
N THR A 73 23.28 0.62 -13.59
CA THR A 73 23.32 -0.77 -13.13
C THR A 73 22.74 -0.84 -11.71
N LEU A 74 21.55 -1.42 -11.59
CA LEU A 74 20.88 -1.66 -10.31
C LEU A 74 20.65 -3.16 -10.14
N THR A 75 20.94 -3.69 -8.96
CA THR A 75 20.55 -5.06 -8.59
C THR A 75 19.41 -4.97 -7.59
N SER A 76 18.21 -5.36 -8.01
CA SER A 76 17.03 -5.43 -7.16
C SER A 76 16.33 -6.74 -7.43
N PRO A 77 15.90 -7.50 -6.40
CA PRO A 77 15.05 -8.65 -6.63
C PRO A 77 13.75 -8.20 -7.32
N LEU A 78 13.24 -9.02 -8.21
CA LEU A 78 11.87 -8.91 -8.71
C LEU A 78 10.96 -9.48 -7.62
N ASP A 79 10.30 -8.60 -6.88
CA ASP A 79 9.40 -8.96 -5.81
C ASP A 79 7.97 -8.53 -6.10
N ASN A 80 7.05 -9.07 -5.32
CA ASN A 80 5.68 -8.60 -5.34
C ASN A 80 5.63 -7.21 -4.75
N ASN A 81 4.85 -6.32 -5.35
CA ASN A 81 4.68 -4.93 -4.91
C ASN A 81 4.04 -4.82 -3.51
N GLN A 82 4.76 -5.21 -2.46
CA GLN A 82 4.36 -4.98 -1.09
C GLN A 82 4.57 -3.50 -0.80
N THR A 83 3.45 -2.79 -0.70
CA THR A 83 3.39 -1.39 -0.29
C THR A 83 3.25 -1.34 1.24
N LEU A 84 3.87 -0.35 1.89
CA LEU A 84 3.77 -0.18 3.34
C LEU A 84 2.31 0.01 3.81
N VAL A 85 1.50 0.66 2.97
CA VAL A 85 0.05 0.71 3.12
C VAL A 85 -0.58 -0.24 2.10
N PRO A 86 -1.10 -1.41 2.51
CA PRO A 86 -1.63 -2.40 1.58
C PRO A 86 -2.80 -1.85 0.77
N LEU A 87 -2.78 -2.12 -0.54
CA LEU A 87 -3.88 -1.79 -1.45
C LEU A 87 -5.10 -2.68 -1.21
N HIS A 88 -4.85 -3.96 -0.90
CA HIS A 88 -5.89 -4.97 -0.74
C HIS A 88 -5.54 -5.95 0.38
N SER A 89 -6.55 -6.33 1.15
CA SER A 89 -6.49 -7.42 2.12
C SER A 89 -7.37 -8.55 1.60
N HIS A 90 -6.84 -9.38 0.70
CA HIS A 90 -7.63 -10.49 0.14
C HIS A 90 -8.08 -11.42 1.26
N ASP A 91 -9.41 -11.55 1.45
CA ASP A 91 -10.09 -12.45 2.38
C ASP A 91 -9.51 -12.52 3.81
N LYS A 92 -8.89 -11.42 4.25
CA LYS A 92 -8.40 -11.27 5.62
C LYS A 92 -9.30 -10.32 6.39
N HIS A 93 -9.75 -10.75 7.57
CA HIS A 93 -10.36 -9.84 8.52
C HIS A 93 -9.37 -8.73 8.90
N PRO A 94 -9.84 -7.49 9.11
CA PRO A 94 -8.98 -6.42 9.61
C PRO A 94 -8.31 -6.85 10.92
N GLU A 95 -7.00 -6.72 10.99
CA GLU A 95 -6.25 -6.93 12.22
C GLU A 95 -6.46 -5.72 13.13
N TYR A 96 -7.07 -5.95 14.30
CA TYR A 96 -7.29 -4.93 15.30
C TYR A 96 -6.89 -5.42 16.69
N LEU A 97 -6.51 -4.48 17.55
CA LEU A 97 -6.18 -4.70 18.95
C LEU A 97 -6.94 -3.67 19.78
N ILE A 98 -7.57 -4.10 20.88
CA ILE A 98 -8.25 -3.19 21.81
C ILE A 98 -7.58 -3.29 23.16
N TYR A 99 -7.15 -2.14 23.70
CA TYR A 99 -6.56 -2.06 25.02
C TYR A 99 -7.05 -0.80 25.73
N ALA A 100 -7.59 -0.94 26.94
CA ALA A 100 -8.16 0.17 27.73
C ALA A 100 -9.15 1.06 26.95
N GLY A 101 -9.96 0.47 26.08
CA GLY A 101 -10.91 1.16 25.20
C GLY A 101 -10.28 1.82 23.96
N ILE A 102 -8.97 1.82 23.81
CA ILE A 102 -8.29 2.32 22.59
C ILE A 102 -8.28 1.22 21.54
N VAL A 103 -8.80 1.52 20.34
CA VAL A 103 -8.86 0.58 19.22
C VAL A 103 -7.72 0.86 18.24
N PHE A 104 -6.77 -0.06 18.14
CA PHE A 104 -5.67 -0.01 17.18
C PHE A 104 -6.01 -0.85 15.95
N THR A 105 -5.58 -0.40 14.77
CA THR A 105 -5.69 -1.16 13.51
C THR A 105 -4.50 -0.86 12.61
N VAL A 106 -4.29 -1.71 11.60
CA VAL A 106 -3.30 -1.46 10.54
C VAL A 106 -3.88 -0.51 9.49
N LEU A 107 -3.12 0.53 9.12
CA LEU A 107 -3.47 1.43 8.03
C LEU A 107 -3.43 0.68 6.69
N SER A 108 -4.56 0.68 5.99
CA SER A 108 -4.71 0.09 4.65
C SER A 108 -5.48 1.05 3.74
N ARG A 109 -5.47 0.82 2.42
CA ARG A 109 -6.36 1.59 1.52
C ARG A 109 -7.83 1.32 1.80
N PHE A 110 -8.18 0.12 2.25
CA PHE A 110 -9.54 -0.21 2.68
C PHE A 110 -10.00 0.66 3.85
N TYR A 111 -9.12 0.91 4.82
CA TYR A 111 -9.38 1.85 5.90
C TYR A 111 -9.67 3.26 5.38
N LEU A 112 -8.85 3.76 4.43
CA LEU A 112 -9.07 5.09 3.83
C LEU A 112 -10.39 5.19 3.06
N TYR A 113 -10.90 4.07 2.51
CA TYR A 113 -12.18 4.03 1.80
C TYR A 113 -13.39 4.24 2.72
N GLU A 114 -13.24 4.10 4.04
CA GLU A 114 -14.31 4.41 5.00
C GLU A 114 -14.67 5.89 4.97
N PHE A 115 -13.70 6.78 4.76
CA PHE A 115 -13.93 8.22 4.62
C PHE A 115 -14.66 8.58 3.31
N SER A 116 -14.41 7.82 2.25
CA SER A 116 -15.20 7.82 1.01
C SER A 116 -14.68 6.77 0.04
N ARG A 117 -15.58 5.88 -0.43
CA ARG A 117 -15.24 4.83 -1.40
C ARG A 117 -14.59 5.34 -2.69
N ARG A 118 -14.90 6.57 -3.13
CA ARG A 118 -14.40 7.14 -4.39
C ARG A 118 -13.47 8.33 -4.19
N GLU A 119 -13.64 9.08 -3.11
CA GLU A 119 -12.95 10.36 -2.87
C GLU A 119 -12.10 10.33 -1.60
N TRP A 120 -11.67 9.16 -1.14
CA TRP A 120 -10.80 9.01 0.04
C TRP A 120 -9.57 9.95 -0.02
N HIS A 121 -8.99 10.13 -1.20
CA HIS A 121 -7.84 11.02 -1.45
C HIS A 121 -8.14 12.52 -1.21
N ARG A 122 -9.41 12.89 -1.02
CA ARG A 122 -9.86 14.24 -0.67
C ARG A 122 -10.46 14.33 0.74
N LYS A 123 -11.01 13.22 1.26
CA LYS A 123 -11.79 13.21 2.51
C LYS A 123 -11.09 12.58 3.71
N ALA A 124 -10.13 11.69 3.49
CA ALA A 124 -9.37 11.09 4.58
C ALA A 124 -8.36 12.10 5.16
N PRO A 125 -7.86 11.89 6.39
CA PRO A 125 -6.84 12.73 6.98
C PRO A 125 -5.58 12.83 6.10
N THR A 126 -5.09 14.05 5.87
CA THR A 126 -3.98 14.33 4.95
C THR A 126 -2.70 13.59 5.30
N ASN A 127 -2.40 13.41 6.59
CA ASN A 127 -1.26 12.64 7.06
C ASN A 127 -1.35 11.17 6.64
N LEU A 128 -2.53 10.55 6.75
CA LEU A 128 -2.76 9.15 6.35
C LEU A 128 -2.74 8.99 4.82
N ILE A 129 -3.27 9.97 4.08
CA ILE A 129 -3.17 10.01 2.61
C ILE A 129 -1.70 10.09 2.17
N ASN A 130 -0.92 10.99 2.78
CA ASN A 130 0.49 11.16 2.47
C ASN A 130 1.25 9.84 2.70
N LEU A 131 0.97 9.16 3.82
CA LEU A 131 1.55 7.86 4.10
C LEU A 131 1.18 6.81 3.05
N ALA A 132 -0.09 6.76 2.63
CA ALA A 132 -0.55 5.79 1.64
C ALA A 132 -0.03 6.02 0.21
N LEU A 133 0.37 7.24 -0.12
CA LEU A 133 0.85 7.61 -1.46
C LEU A 133 2.37 7.62 -1.57
N HIS A 134 3.08 7.93 -0.49
CA HIS A 134 4.50 8.28 -0.54
C HIS A 134 5.40 7.43 0.36
N SER A 135 4.84 6.59 1.23
CA SER A 135 5.69 5.75 2.09
C SER A 135 6.25 4.54 1.35
N CYS A 136 7.50 4.21 1.68
CA CYS A 136 8.17 3.01 1.20
C CYS A 136 8.26 1.99 2.33
N LEU A 137 8.14 0.71 1.99
CA LEU A 137 8.42 -0.38 2.91
C LEU A 137 9.93 -0.43 3.16
N GLN A 138 10.36 -0.31 4.42
CA GLN A 138 11.78 -0.36 4.80
C GLN A 138 12.17 -1.73 5.34
N GLU A 139 11.28 -2.37 6.09
CA GLU A 139 11.49 -3.69 6.69
C GLU A 139 10.40 -4.67 6.28
N GLN A 140 10.74 -5.96 6.24
CA GLN A 140 9.77 -7.00 5.95
C GLN A 140 8.68 -7.04 7.04
N ASN A 141 7.41 -7.10 6.63
CA ASN A 141 6.24 -7.05 7.51
C ASN A 141 6.05 -5.76 8.30
N GLN A 142 6.72 -4.66 7.93
CA GLN A 142 6.46 -3.35 8.51
C GLN A 142 5.00 -2.94 8.23
N GLN A 143 4.33 -2.43 9.25
CA GLN A 143 2.97 -1.93 9.16
C GLN A 143 2.86 -0.58 9.89
N ILE A 144 2.01 0.30 9.37
CA ILE A 144 1.64 1.53 10.07
C ILE A 144 0.44 1.21 10.96
N VAL A 145 0.64 1.28 12.29
CA VAL A 145 -0.43 1.12 13.26
C VAL A 145 -1.06 2.48 13.55
N ILE A 146 -2.39 2.53 13.53
CA ILE A 146 -3.16 3.73 13.82
C ILE A 146 -4.10 3.49 15.00
N ILE A 147 -4.35 4.54 15.76
CA ILE A 147 -5.47 4.63 16.67
C ILE A 147 -6.71 4.89 15.81
N ASN A 148 -7.56 3.89 15.66
CA ASN A 148 -8.80 4.05 14.90
C ASN A 148 -9.79 4.95 15.66
N GLN A 149 -10.10 4.55 16.90
CA GLN A 149 -11.08 5.24 17.76
C GLN A 149 -10.80 4.94 19.23
N ILE A 150 -11.43 5.72 20.11
CA ILE A 150 -11.41 5.51 21.56
C ILE A 150 -12.84 5.25 22.01
N LEU A 151 -13.06 4.08 22.61
CA LEU A 151 -14.30 3.67 23.24
C LEU A 151 -14.29 4.22 24.67
N VAL A 152 -15.15 5.19 24.95
CA VAL A 152 -15.20 5.91 26.23
C VAL A 152 -15.42 4.95 27.39
N ASP A 153 -14.54 5.02 28.38
CA ASP A 153 -14.59 4.24 29.62
C ASP A 153 -13.88 5.02 30.75
N ASP A 154 -14.16 4.69 32.01
CA ASP A 154 -13.53 5.36 33.16
C ASP A 154 -12.00 5.23 33.12
N ILE A 155 -11.47 4.12 32.60
CA ILE A 155 -10.02 3.86 32.51
C ILE A 155 -9.30 4.79 31.53
N ASN A 156 -9.99 5.32 30.53
CA ASN A 156 -9.41 6.22 29.52
C ASN A 156 -9.84 7.68 29.69
N HIS A 157 -10.39 8.01 30.86
CA HIS A 157 -10.79 9.36 31.21
C HIS A 157 -9.61 10.35 31.06
N GLY A 158 -9.80 11.37 30.20
CA GLY A 158 -8.79 12.38 29.88
C GLY A 158 -8.05 12.16 28.56
N ILE A 159 -8.21 11.01 27.91
CA ILE A 159 -7.75 10.80 26.54
C ILE A 159 -8.80 11.37 25.58
N SER A 160 -8.45 12.43 24.84
CA SER A 160 -9.38 13.07 23.89
C SER A 160 -9.71 12.16 22.70
N SER A 161 -10.96 12.19 22.23
CA SER A 161 -11.36 11.61 20.96
C SER A 161 -10.59 12.18 19.76
N ASP A 162 -9.94 13.34 19.92
CA ASP A 162 -9.12 13.96 18.88
C ASP A 162 -7.89 13.12 18.48
N PHE A 163 -7.52 12.13 19.29
CA PHE A 163 -6.46 11.17 18.94
C PHE A 163 -6.93 10.09 17.94
N ALA A 164 -8.23 10.01 17.62
CA ALA A 164 -8.72 9.11 16.59
C ALA A 164 -8.08 9.42 15.23
N ASN A 165 -7.85 8.37 14.43
CA ASN A 165 -7.16 8.41 13.14
C ASN A 165 -5.68 8.88 13.20
N SER A 166 -5.04 8.77 14.37
CA SER A 166 -3.63 9.14 14.55
C SER A 166 -2.70 7.93 14.41
N VAL A 167 -1.49 8.16 13.89
CA VAL A 167 -0.45 7.12 13.79
C VAL A 167 0.21 6.92 15.15
N LEU A 168 0.24 5.67 15.62
CA LEU A 168 0.97 5.29 16.81
C LEU A 168 2.43 5.00 16.43
N LYS A 169 3.36 5.83 16.91
CA LYS A 169 4.79 5.71 16.59
C LYS A 169 5.55 4.87 17.61
N THR A 170 5.35 5.15 18.89
CA THR A 170 6.09 4.53 19.98
C THR A 170 5.19 4.16 21.15
N VAL A 171 5.60 3.13 21.88
CA VAL A 171 5.05 2.74 23.19
C VAL A 171 6.22 2.59 24.16
N ASN A 172 6.17 3.30 25.29
CA ASN A 172 7.24 3.32 26.29
C ASN A 172 8.64 3.64 25.70
N GLY A 173 8.70 4.49 24.68
CA GLY A 173 9.93 4.87 23.99
C GLY A 173 10.42 3.89 22.92
N VAL A 174 9.75 2.74 22.74
CA VAL A 174 10.07 1.74 21.71
C VAL A 174 9.26 2.01 20.45
N GLU A 175 9.91 2.04 19.28
CA GLU A 175 9.23 2.19 17.99
C GLU A 175 8.44 0.93 17.61
N ILE A 176 7.22 1.13 17.12
CA ILE A 176 6.35 0.03 16.69
C ILE A 176 6.65 -0.34 15.25
N GLN A 177 6.82 -1.64 15.02
CA GLN A 177 7.10 -2.18 13.69
C GLN A 177 5.83 -2.67 12.98
N ASN A 178 4.90 -3.27 13.75
CA ASN A 178 3.65 -3.81 13.26
C ASN A 178 2.65 -4.04 14.41
N ILE A 179 1.41 -4.42 14.09
CA ILE A 179 0.36 -4.58 15.12
C ILE A 179 0.64 -5.75 16.07
N LYS A 180 1.32 -6.80 15.60
CA LYS A 180 1.73 -7.93 16.45
C LYS A 180 2.78 -7.49 17.47
N HIS A 181 3.78 -6.72 17.03
CA HIS A 181 4.79 -6.13 17.93
C HIS A 181 4.13 -5.21 18.96
N LEU A 182 3.11 -4.43 18.59
CA LEU A 182 2.34 -3.65 19.55
C LEU A 182 1.66 -4.53 20.62
N ALA A 183 1.03 -5.64 20.22
CA ALA A 183 0.40 -6.56 21.17
C ALA A 183 1.45 -7.13 22.15
N GLU A 184 2.60 -7.57 21.64
CA GLU A 184 3.71 -8.05 22.46
C GLU A 184 4.23 -6.97 23.43
N LEU A 185 4.32 -5.71 23.01
CA LEU A 185 4.73 -4.61 23.89
C LEU A 185 3.72 -4.38 25.01
N ILE A 186 2.42 -4.45 24.71
CA ILE A 186 1.34 -4.24 25.69
C ILE A 186 1.26 -5.39 26.70
N ASP A 187 1.42 -6.63 26.26
CA ASP A 187 1.40 -7.82 27.14
C ASP A 187 2.57 -7.84 28.14
N ASN A 188 3.63 -7.06 27.88
CA ASN A 188 4.81 -6.94 28.72
C ASN A 188 4.85 -5.64 29.56
N ILE A 189 3.75 -4.89 29.61
CA ILE A 189 3.58 -3.72 30.50
C ILE A 189 3.17 -4.18 31.90
#